data_AF-A0A7W2AT35-F1
#
_entry.id   AF-A0A7W2AT35-F1
#
_cell.length_a   1.000
_cell.length_b   1.000
_cell.length_c   1.000
_cell.angle_alpha   90.00
_cell.angle_beta   90.00
_cell.angle_gamma   90.00
#
_symmetry.space_group_name_H-M   'P 1'
#
loop_
_entity.id
_entity.type
_entity.pdbx_description
1 polymer ?
#
loop_
_entity_poly.entity_id
_entity_poly.type
_entity_poly.pdbx_seq_one_letter_code
_entity_poly.pdbx_strand_id
1 'polypeptide(L)' 'MLHHSDVVIVGGGLIGSSIAFYLAKSGVKVAVLEVPILPVPLQECREHRRR' A
#
# COMPACT_ATOMS: atom_id res chain seq x y z
N MET A 1 11.93 5.43 12.99
CA MET A 1 10.49 5.62 13.27
C MET A 1 9.75 4.36 12.83
N LEU A 2 8.84 3.81 13.63
CA LEU A 2 8.02 2.65 13.21
C LEU A 2 6.75 3.14 12.49
N HIS A 3 6.46 2.58 11.32
CA HIS A 3 5.17 2.74 10.65
C HIS A 3 4.21 1.66 11.13
N HIS A 4 3.00 2.05 11.53
CA HIS A 4 1.96 1.14 11.99
C HIS A 4 0.82 1.09 10.97
N SER A 5 0.37 -0.12 10.65
CA SER A 5 -0.78 -0.38 9.78
C SER A 5 -1.61 -1.48 10.43
N ASP A 6 -2.93 -1.36 10.35
CA ASP A 6 -3.86 -2.37 10.86
C ASP A 6 -3.83 -3.62 9.97
N VAL A 7 -3.60 -3.43 8.67
CA VAL A 7 -3.51 -4.50 7.67
C VAL A 7 -2.34 -4.23 6.71
N VAL A 8 -1.58 -5.28 6.39
CA VAL A 8 -0.56 -5.27 5.34
C VAL A 8 -0.98 -6.22 4.22
N ILE A 9 -1.02 -5.71 3.00
CA ILE A 9 -1.35 -6.46 1.78
C ILE A 9 -0.06 -6.63 0.98
N VAL A 10 0.30 -7.88 0.67
CA VAL A 10 1.45 -8.19 -0.19
C VAL A 10 0.93 -8.55 -1.58
N GLY A 11 1.28 -7.74 -2.57
CA GLY A 11 0.73 -7.77 -3.93
C GLY A 11 -0.16 -6.56 -4.22
N GLY A 12 0.30 -5.65 -5.08
CA GLY A 12 -0.40 -4.44 -5.51
C GLY A 12 -1.22 -4.61 -6.80
N GLY A 13 -1.30 -5.82 -7.35
CA GLY A 13 -2.10 -6.13 -8.53
C GLY A 13 -3.61 -5.89 -8.34
N LEU A 14 -4.40 -6.29 -9.35
CA LEU A 14 -5.84 -6.00 -9.42
C LEU A 14 -6.60 -6.30 -8.12
N ILE A 15 -6.38 -7.48 -7.55
CA ILE A 15 -7.06 -7.93 -6.33
C ILE A 15 -6.54 -7.18 -5.10
N GLY A 16 -5.23 -7.09 -4.93
CA GLY A 16 -4.63 -6.42 -3.77
C GLY A 16 -4.99 -4.93 -3.70
N SER A 17 -4.98 -4.25 -4.84
CA SER A 17 -5.46 -2.86 -4.96
C SER A 17 -6.95 -2.72 -4.67
N SER A 18 -7.78 -3.66 -5.13
CA SER A 18 -9.22 -3.65 -4.85
C SER A 18 -9.49 -3.81 -3.36
N ILE A 19 -8.81 -4.75 -2.69
CA ILE A 19 -8.91 -4.95 -1.24
C ILE A 19 -8.46 -3.70 -0.49
N ALA A 20 -7.29 -3.16 -0.84
CA ALA A 20 -6.75 -1.94 -0.24
C ALA A 20 -7.74 -0.76 -0.37
N PHE A 21 -8.35 -0.59 -1.55
CA PHE A 21 -9.33 0.45 -1.79
C PHE A 21 -10.55 0.35 -0.88
N TYR A 22 -11.17 -0.83 -0.80
CA TYR A 22 -12.37 -1.00 0.03
C TYR A 22 -12.06 -0.93 1.54
N LEU A 23 -10.92 -1.46 1.99
CA LEU A 23 -10.50 -1.33 3.39
C LEU A 23 -10.19 0.12 3.76
N ALA A 24 -9.46 0.86 2.91
CA ALA A 24 -9.19 2.27 3.13
C ALA A 24 -10.47 3.10 3.13
N LYS A 25 -11.43 2.80 2.24
CA LYS A 25 -12.76 3.44 2.21
C LYS A 25 -13.56 3.21 3.50
N SER A 26 -13.36 2.05 4.14
CA SER A 26 -13.95 1.72 5.45
C SER A 26 -13.17 2.30 6.64
N GLY A 27 -12.12 3.10 6.41
CA GLY A 27 -11.35 3.77 7.45
C GLY A 27 -10.19 2.95 8.05
N VAL A 28 -9.85 1.80 7.46
CA VAL A 28 -8.75 0.93 7.92
C VAL A 28 -7.40 1.48 7.45
N LYS A 29 -6.39 1.53 8.32
CA LYS A 29 -5.02 1.89 7.91
C LYS A 29 -4.35 0.72 7.24
N VAL A 30 -4.31 0.76 5.91
CA VAL A 30 -3.71 -0.30 5.09
C VAL A 30 -2.35 0.11 4.52
N ALA A 31 -1.41 -0.84 4.50
CA ALA A 31 -0.18 -0.75 3.74
C ALA A 31 -0.18 -1.80 2.62
N VAL A 32 0.27 -1.41 1.43
CA VAL A 32 0.42 -2.33 0.29
C VAL A 32 1.90 -2.41 -0.07
N LEU A 33 2.41 -3.64 -0.14
CA LEU A 33 3.77 -3.94 -0.58
C LEU A 33 3.70 -4.66 -1.92
N GLU A 34 4.28 -4.08 -2.97
CA GLU A 34 4.30 -4.67 -4.31
C GLU A 34 5.74 -4.81 -4.81
N VAL A 35 5.99 -5.89 -5.55
CA VAL A 35 7.24 -6.04 -6.30
C VAL A 35 7.04 -5.42 -7.68
N PRO A 36 7.78 -4.37 -8.03
CA PRO A 36 7.68 -3.77 -9.35
C PRO A 36 8.21 -4.74 -10.40
N ILE A 37 7.45 -4.92 -11.48
CA ILE A 37 7.82 -5.78 -12.62
C ILE A 37 8.95 -5.18 -13.48
N LEU A 38 9.21 -3.89 -13.32
CA LEU A 38 10.27 -3.15 -14.00
C LEU A 38 11.22 -2.57 -12.95
N PRO A 39 12.50 -2.31 -13.31
CA PRO A 39 13.41 -1.60 -12.44
C PRO A 39 12.87 -0.19 -12.22
N VAL A 40 12.30 0.05 -11.03
CA VAL A 40 11.96 1.39 -10.56
C VAL A 40 13.12 1.91 -9.72
N PRO A 41 13.47 3.20 -9.83
CA PRO A 41 14.41 3.81 -8.90
C PRO A 41 13.93 3.58 -7.47
N LEU A 42 14.84 3.19 -6.56
CA LEU A 42 14.55 2.85 -5.15
C LEU A 42 13.85 3.96 -4.32
N GLN A 43 13.55 5.11 -4.92
CA GLN A 43 13.03 6.30 -4.26
C GLN A 43 11.51 6.51 -4.38
N GLU A 44 10.75 5.66 -5.07
CA GLU A 44 9.29 5.79 -5.11
C GLU A 44 8.56 5.20 -3.89
N CYS A 45 9.12 5.38 -2.68
CA CYS A 45 8.33 5.30 -1.45
C CYS A 45 7.57 6.62 -1.25
N ARG A 46 6.60 6.93 -2.11
CA ARG A 46 5.67 8.04 -1.86
C ARG A 46 4.74 7.66 -0.72
N GLU A 47 5.07 8.09 0.49
CA GLU A 47 4.10 8.19 1.59
C GLU A 47 2.94 9.09 1.14
N HIS A 48 1.85 8.49 0.65
CA HIS A 48 0.57 9.18 0.57
C HIS A 48 0.01 9.30 1.98
N ARG A 49 0.64 10.18 2.77
CA ARG A 49 0.14 10.66 4.05
C ARG A 49 -1.07 11.53 3.74
N ARG A 50 -2.24 10.92 3.57
CA ARG A 50 -3.50 11.65 3.69
C ARG A 50 -3.58 12.10 5.15
N ARG A 51 -3.57 13.42 5.33
CA ARG A 51 -3.78 14.12 6.59
C ARG A 51 -5.05 13.65 7.27
#